data_AF-A0A958G6R9-F1
#
_entry.id   AF-A0A958G6R9-F1
#
_cell.length_a   1.000
_cell.length_b   1.000
_cell.length_c   1.000
_cell.angle_alpha   90.00
_cell.angle_beta   90.00
_cell.angle_gamma   90.00
#
_symmetry.space_group_name_H-M   'P 1'
#
loop_
_entity.id
_entity.type
_entity.pdbx_description
1 polymer ?
#
loop_
_entity_poly.entity_id
_entity_poly.type
_entity_poly.pdbx_seq_one_letter_code
_entity_poly.pdbx_strand_id
1 'polypeptide(L)' 'MARMLVLLLLLGGGLVAQTAEGYYHQGAQLYIDARLGDAIAAVERGLQLDPGNPKLQALMEKLQEEQEKQQQQQQQ' A
#
# COMPACT_ATOMS: atom_id res chain seq x y z
N MET A 1 -23.31 8.52 -34.37
CA MET A 1 -23.04 7.08 -34.26
C MET A 1 -21.90 6.72 -35.21
N ALA A 2 -20.65 6.93 -34.79
CA ALA A 2 -19.48 6.68 -35.62
C ALA A 2 -18.45 5.84 -34.84
N ARG A 3 -18.25 4.62 -35.33
CA ARG A 3 -17.01 3.83 -35.31
C ARG A 3 -16.37 3.54 -33.95
N MET A 4 -16.78 2.38 -33.44
CA MET A 4 -15.98 1.44 -32.67
C MET A 4 -14.54 1.31 -33.24
N LEU A 5 -13.57 1.10 -32.33
CA LEU A 5 -12.18 0.63 -32.52
C LEU A 5 -11.11 1.66 -32.95
N VAL A 6 -10.39 2.18 -31.95
CA VAL A 6 -8.93 2.43 -32.02
C VAL A 6 -8.34 1.94 -30.69
N LEU A 7 -7.90 0.68 -30.67
CA LEU A 7 -6.49 0.30 -30.53
C LEU A 7 -5.85 0.76 -29.21
N LEU A 8 -5.94 -0.13 -28.21
CA LEU A 8 -4.78 -0.71 -27.50
C LEU A 8 -3.44 0.00 -27.79
N LEU A 9 -3.19 1.10 -27.10
CA LEU A 9 -1.85 1.65 -26.88
C LEU A 9 -1.34 1.10 -25.54
N LEU A 10 -1.05 -0.20 -25.54
CA LEU A 10 -0.05 -0.77 -24.64
C LEU A 10 1.30 -0.20 -25.08
N LEU A 11 2.04 0.39 -24.14
CA LEU A 11 3.48 0.17 -23.91
C LEU A 11 4.03 1.27 -22.99
N GLY A 12 4.65 0.84 -21.89
CA GLY A 12 5.71 1.63 -21.27
C GLY A 12 5.58 1.99 -19.79
N GLY A 13 4.69 1.36 -19.02
CA GLY A 13 4.83 1.36 -17.57
C GLY A 13 5.79 0.23 -17.20
N GLY A 14 7.06 0.53 -16.92
CA GLY A 14 8.01 -0.47 -16.44
C GLY A 14 7.38 -1.23 -15.27
N LEU A 15 7.13 -2.53 -15.46
CA LEU A 15 6.74 -3.42 -14.38
C LEU A 15 7.98 -3.60 -13.50
N VAL A 16 8.33 -2.57 -12.73
CA VAL A 16 9.18 -2.77 -11.57
C VAL A 16 8.35 -3.67 -10.67
N ALA A 17 8.68 -4.96 -10.68
CA ALA A 17 8.04 -5.94 -9.82
C ALA A 17 8.16 -5.41 -8.39
N GLN A 18 7.04 -4.99 -7.81
CA GLN A 18 7.06 -4.42 -6.46
C GLN A 18 7.51 -5.51 -5.50
N THR A 19 8.65 -5.31 -4.87
CA THR A 19 9.21 -6.24 -3.88
C THR A 19 8.60 -5.95 -2.52
N ALA A 20 8.75 -6.89 -1.58
CA ALA A 20 8.39 -6.66 -0.17
C ALA A 20 9.04 -5.38 0.38
N GLU A 21 10.28 -5.09 -0.01
CA GLU A 21 10.98 -3.85 0.36
C GLU A 21 10.36 -2.61 -0.31
N GLY A 22 9.95 -2.71 -1.58
CA GLY A 22 9.22 -1.63 -2.25
C GLY A 22 7.90 -1.29 -1.54
N TYR A 23 7.13 -2.31 -1.13
CA TYR A 23 5.91 -2.11 -0.35
C TYR A 23 6.19 -1.52 1.04
N TYR A 24 7.29 -1.89 1.69
CA TYR A 24 7.71 -1.29 2.95
C TYR A 24 7.96 0.21 2.80
N HIS A 25 8.75 0.62 1.80
CA HIS A 25 9.02 2.03 1.55
C HIS A 25 7.77 2.81 1.17
N GLN A 26 6.92 2.23 0.31
CA GLN A 26 5.65 2.84 -0.07
C GLN A 26 4.73 3.03 1.14
N GLY A 27 4.56 1.99 1.96
CA GLY A 27 3.73 2.05 3.17
C GLY A 27 4.26 3.07 4.18
N ALA A 28 5.57 3.10 4.40
CA ALA A 28 6.21 4.08 5.29
C ALA A 28 6.01 5.51 4.79
N GLN A 29 6.13 5.75 3.49
CA GLN A 29 5.90 7.07 2.90
C GLN A 29 4.44 7.51 3.04
N LEU A 30 3.49 6.62 2.74
CA LEU A 30 2.06 6.90 2.90
C LEU A 30 1.70 7.20 4.35
N TYR A 31 2.35 6.53 5.31
CA TYR A 31 2.18 6.82 6.73
C TYR A 31 2.70 8.21 7.11
N ILE A 32 3.87 8.60 6.60
CA ILE A 32 4.42 9.96 6.77
C ILE A 32 3.45 11.01 6.20
N ASP A 33 2.82 10.71 5.07
CA ASP A 33 1.82 11.56 4.42
C ASP A 33 0.45 11.55 5.15
N ALA A 34 0.36 10.95 6.34
CA ALA A 34 -0.85 10.78 7.14
C ALA A 34 -1.98 9.99 6.44
N ARG A 35 -1.65 9.24 5.39
CA ARG A 35 -2.58 8.38 4.65
C ARG A 35 -2.60 6.97 5.22
N LEU A 36 -3.08 6.86 6.47
CA LEU A 36 -2.99 5.63 7.26
C LEU A 36 -3.62 4.41 6.56
N GLY A 37 -4.81 4.55 5.98
CA GLY A 37 -5.48 3.44 5.29
C GLY A 37 -4.71 2.95 4.04
N ASP A 38 -4.15 3.88 3.27
CA ASP A 38 -3.35 3.53 2.10
C ASP A 38 -2.02 2.87 2.50
N ALA A 39 -1.42 3.34 3.60
CA ALA A 39 -0.22 2.74 4.17
C ALA A 39 -0.47 1.28 4.55
N ILE A 40 -1.58 0.99 5.24
CA ILE A 40 -1.97 -0.37 5.62
C ILE A 40 -2.15 -1.23 4.37
N ALA A 41 -2.92 -0.76 3.38
CA ALA A 41 -3.15 -1.51 2.15
C ALA A 41 -1.87 -1.76 1.32
N ALA A 42 -0.87 -0.88 1.40
CA ALA A 42 0.44 -1.12 0.78
C ALA A 42 1.22 -2.22 1.52
N VAL A 43 1.25 -2.16 2.86
CA VAL A 43 1.97 -3.15 3.67
C VAL A 43 1.31 -4.53 3.59
N GLU A 44 -0.03 -4.61 3.56
CA GLU A 44 -0.77 -5.86 3.35
C GLU A 44 -0.38 -6.53 2.04
N ARG A 45 -0.30 -5.77 0.93
CA ARG A 45 0.17 -6.30 -0.36
C ARG A 45 1.62 -6.77 -0.30
N GLY A 46 2.47 -6.08 0.44
CA GLY A 46 3.83 -6.53 0.71
C GLY A 46 3.86 -7.88 1.44
N LEU A 47 3.05 -8.03 2.48
CA LEU A 47 2.97 -9.25 3.28
C LEU A 47 2.34 -10.42 2.52
N GLN A 48 1.47 -10.15 1.54
CA GLN A 48 0.97 -11.20 0.63
C GLN A 48 2.10 -11.80 -0.22
N LEU A 49 3.13 -11.02 -0.56
CA LEU A 49 4.27 -11.49 -1.34
C LEU A 49 5.34 -12.15 -0.46
N ASP A 50 5.57 -11.60 0.73
CA ASP A 50 6.53 -12.12 1.71
C ASP A 50 5.91 -12.07 3.13
N PRO A 51 5.13 -13.08 3.52
CA PRO A 51 4.45 -13.11 4.82
C PRO A 51 5.41 -13.11 6.01
N GLY A 52 6.65 -13.54 5.80
CA GLY A 52 7.70 -13.63 6.83
C GLY A 52 8.57 -12.38 6.92
N ASN A 53 8.26 -11.32 6.16
CA ASN A 53 9.11 -10.14 6.11
C ASN A 53 9.06 -9.36 7.43
N PRO A 54 10.16 -9.29 8.20
CA PRO A 54 10.13 -8.66 9.53
C PRO A 54 9.89 -7.15 9.46
N LYS A 55 10.35 -6.48 8.38
CA LYS A 55 10.14 -5.02 8.22
C LYS A 55 8.68 -4.69 7.98
N LEU A 56 8.00 -5.48 7.14
CA LEU A 56 6.58 -5.29 6.85
C LEU A 56 5.70 -5.64 8.04
N GLN A 57 6.01 -6.71 8.78
CA GLN A 57 5.27 -7.08 9.99
C GLN A 57 5.36 -5.98 11.05
N ALA A 58 6.57 -5.49 11.33
CA ALA A 58 6.77 -4.41 12.30
C ALA A 58 6.08 -3.11 11.86
N LEU A 59 6.07 -2.81 10.56
CA LEU A 59 5.34 -1.66 10.05
C LEU A 59 3.82 -1.86 10.20
N MET A 60 3.29 -3.03 9.86
CA MET A 60 1.86 -3.33 10.01
C MET A 60 1.38 -3.14 11.44
N GLU A 61 2.12 -3.69 12.42
CA GLU A 61 1.81 -3.54 13.85
C GLU A 61 1.70 -2.06 14.24
N LYS A 62 2.70 -1.25 13.86
CA LYS A 62 2.69 0.19 14.12
C LYS A 62 1.51 0.92 13.46
N LEU A 63 1.12 0.52 12.25
CA LEU A 63 -0.01 1.12 11.55
C LEU A 63 -1.35 0.76 12.21
N GLN A 64 -1.50 -0.48 12.67
CA GLN A 64 -2.70 -0.92 13.39
C GLN A 64 -2.85 -0.20 14.74
N GLU A 65 -1.76 -0.05 15.50
CA GLU A 65 -1.79 0.71 16.75
C GLU A 65 -2.23 2.17 16.54
N GLU A 66 -1.76 2.82 15.47
CA GLU A 66 -2.18 4.18 15.12
C GLU A 66 -3.67 4.21 14.78
N GLN A 67 -4.14 3.23 14.00
CA GLN A 67 -5.54 3.16 13.60
C GLN A 67 -6.46 2.99 14.83
N GLU A 68 -6.09 2.12 15.76
CA GLU A 68 -6.83 1.92 17.00
C GLU A 68 -6.88 3.20 17.85
N LYS A 69 -5.75 3.92 17.98
CA LYS A 69 -5.70 5.21 18.68
C LYS A 69 -6.64 6.24 18.04
N GLN A 70 -6.64 6.35 16.72
CA GLN A 70 -7.54 7.27 16.01
C GLN A 70 -9.01 6.89 16.18
N GLN A 71 -9.33 5.59 16.17
CA GLN A 71 -10.69 5.12 16.41
C GLN A 71 -11.16 5.38 17.85
N GLN A 72 -10.30 5.20 18.84
CA GLN A 72 -10.62 5.50 20.24
C GLN A 72 -10.85 6.99 20.48
N GLN A 73 -10.03 7.86 19.87
CA GLN A 73 -10.21 9.31 19.96
C GLN A 73 -11.51 9.80 19.31
N GLN A 74 -11.98 9.14 18.26
CA GLN A 74 -13.25 9.50 17.61
C GLN A 74 -14.50 9.05 18.40
N GLN A 75 -14.33 8.15 19.37
CA GLN A 75 -15.43 7.62 20.20
C GLN A 75 -15.59 8.34 21.54
N GLN A 76 -14.74 9.32 21.86
CA GLN A 76 -14.79 10.16 23.06
C GLN A 76 -15.28 11.57 22.72
#